data_AF-A0A930A4E6-F1
#
_entry.id   AF-A0A930A4E6-F1
#
_cell.length_a   1.000
_cell.length_b   1.000
_cell.length_c   1.000
_cell.angle_alpha   90.00
_cell.angle_beta   90.00
_cell.angle_gamma   90.00
#
_symmetry.space_group_name_H-M   'P 1'
#
loop_
_entity.id
_entity.type
_entity.pdbx_description
1 polymer ?
#
loop_
_entity_poly.entity_id
_entity_poly.type
_entity_poly.pdbx_seq_one_letter_code
_entity_poly.pdbx_strand_id
1 'polypeptide(L)'
;IDGISVVTLSNLGIWQNVINTAMPNSKFMSQNTVDNFSEILSHSQFPFFTTNLTSSKELQENPGFRRKEFFIKDESAMIDYYINYRKEDKRELNSIISKIKQIWEKYM
;
A
#
# COMPACT_ATOMS: atom_id res chain seq x y z
N ILE A 1 -12.32 8.36 8.54
CA ILE A 1 -12.66 6.91 8.41
C ILE A 1 -12.49 6.17 9.75
N ASP A 2 -11.92 6.79 10.78
CA ASP A 2 -11.68 6.17 12.09
C ASP A 2 -12.93 5.48 12.72
N GLY A 3 -12.68 4.44 13.53
CA GLY A 3 -13.70 3.65 14.23
C GLY A 3 -14.11 2.35 13.53
N ILE A 4 -13.39 1.90 12.49
CA ILE A 4 -13.74 0.70 11.72
C ILE A 4 -12.76 -0.47 11.97
N SER A 5 -13.16 -1.69 11.59
CA SER A 5 -12.26 -2.84 11.59
C SER A 5 -11.63 -3.02 10.21
N VAL A 6 -10.30 -3.14 10.14
CA VAL A 6 -9.52 -3.20 8.91
C VAL A 6 -8.62 -4.42 8.94
N VAL A 7 -8.53 -5.16 7.84
CA VAL A 7 -7.54 -6.25 7.68
C VAL A 7 -6.25 -5.66 7.12
N THR A 8 -5.11 -6.01 7.71
CA THR A 8 -3.79 -5.55 7.24
C THR A 8 -2.81 -6.71 7.15
N LEU A 9 -1.77 -6.56 6.33
CA LEU A 9 -0.56 -7.36 6.52
C LEU A 9 0.22 -6.83 7.73
N SER A 10 1.02 -7.70 8.33
CA SER A 10 1.96 -7.33 9.38
C SER A 10 3.18 -6.63 8.78
N ASN A 11 3.97 -5.95 9.62
CA ASN A 11 5.16 -5.18 9.20
C ASN A 11 4.84 -4.02 8.24
N LEU A 12 3.85 -3.20 8.59
CA LEU A 12 3.43 -2.02 7.82
C LEU A 12 4.51 -0.92 7.70
N GLY A 13 5.59 -1.04 8.46
CA GLY A 13 6.68 -0.06 8.47
C GLY A 13 6.17 1.33 8.82
N ILE A 14 6.51 2.31 7.99
CA ILE A 14 6.11 3.71 8.13
C ILE A 14 4.59 3.92 8.21
N TRP A 15 3.80 3.06 7.56
CA TRP A 15 2.35 3.16 7.55
C TRP A 15 1.74 2.85 8.92
N GLN A 16 2.44 2.10 9.79
CA GLN A 16 1.97 1.80 11.13
C GLN A 16 1.71 3.07 11.94
N ASN A 17 2.62 4.04 11.88
CA ASN A 17 2.48 5.30 12.59
C ASN A 17 1.35 6.15 12.01
N VAL A 18 1.20 6.13 10.68
CA VAL A 18 0.13 6.86 9.98
C VAL A 18 -1.23 6.37 10.44
N ILE A 19 -1.48 5.05 10.40
CA ILE A 19 -2.78 4.49 10.78
C ILE A 19 -3.05 4.63 12.29
N ASN A 20 -2.03 4.49 13.15
CA ASN A 20 -2.22 4.67 14.60
C ASN A 20 -2.59 6.10 14.96
N THR A 21 -2.03 7.08 14.23
CA THR A 21 -2.30 8.50 14.47
C THR A 21 -3.63 8.93 13.87
N ALA A 22 -3.92 8.52 12.64
CA ALA A 22 -5.12 8.95 11.91
C ALA A 22 -6.38 8.16 12.30
N MET A 23 -6.22 6.93 12.80
CA MET A 23 -7.30 5.99 13.08
C MET A 23 -7.17 5.32 14.46
N PRO A 24 -7.05 6.11 15.56
CA PRO A 24 -6.80 5.58 16.90
C PRO A 24 -7.93 4.73 17.47
N ASN A 25 -9.17 4.89 16.98
CA ASN A 25 -10.32 4.11 17.44
C ASN A 25 -10.62 2.90 16.56
N SER A 26 -9.81 2.66 15.53
CA SER A 26 -9.98 1.56 14.59
C SER A 26 -9.31 0.29 15.09
N LYS A 27 -9.82 -0.86 14.65
CA LYS A 27 -9.28 -2.19 15.00
C LYS A 27 -8.57 -2.79 13.80
N PHE A 28 -7.30 -3.11 13.96
CA PHE A 28 -6.48 -3.69 12.90
C PHE A 28 -6.28 -5.19 13.13
N MET A 29 -6.70 -6.00 12.16
CA MET A 29 -6.53 -7.46 12.16
C MET A 29 -5.32 -7.83 11.31
N SER A 30 -4.13 -7.75 11.91
CA SER A 30 -2.87 -7.98 11.19
C SER A 30 -2.62 -9.46 10.91
N GLN A 31 -2.26 -9.77 9.66
CA GLN A 31 -1.95 -11.12 9.20
C GLN A 31 -0.46 -11.25 8.87
N ASN A 32 0.16 -12.36 9.27
CA ASN A 32 1.58 -12.60 9.02
C ASN A 32 1.87 -13.15 7.62
N THR A 33 0.86 -13.69 6.94
CA THR A 33 0.99 -14.31 5.62
C THR A 33 -0.03 -13.72 4.64
N VAL A 34 0.33 -13.72 3.36
CA VAL A 34 -0.56 -13.29 2.27
C VAL A 34 -1.74 -14.26 2.11
N ASP A 35 -1.54 -15.55 2.37
CA ASP A 35 -2.61 -16.55 2.30
C ASP A 35 -3.69 -16.29 3.35
N ASN A 36 -3.32 -16.09 4.62
CA ASN A 36 -4.30 -15.78 5.68
C ASN A 36 -5.01 -14.45 5.42
N PHE A 37 -4.27 -13.45 4.92
CA PHE A 37 -4.83 -12.17 4.52
C PHE A 37 -5.88 -12.34 3.42
N SER A 38 -5.55 -13.10 2.37
CA SER A 38 -6.44 -13.34 1.24
C SER A 38 -7.67 -14.16 1.63
N GLU A 39 -7.51 -15.16 2.50
CA GLU A 39 -8.60 -15.98 3.04
C GLU A 39 -9.61 -15.15 3.85
N ILE A 40 -9.14 -14.26 4.73
CA ILE A 40 -10.05 -13.36 5.46
C ILE A 40 -10.73 -12.40 4.48
N LEU A 41 -10.02 -11.89 3.48
CA LEU A 41 -10.59 -10.98 2.51
C LEU A 41 -11.63 -11.65 1.59
N SER A 42 -11.47 -12.92 1.24
CA SER A 42 -12.44 -13.67 0.43
C SER A 42 -13.74 -13.96 1.19
N HIS A 43 -13.66 -14.08 2.53
CA HIS A 43 -14.79 -14.46 3.39
C HIS A 43 -15.36 -13.32 4.25
N SER A 44 -14.87 -12.09 4.12
CA SER A 44 -15.36 -10.93 4.89
C SER A 44 -15.66 -9.72 4.01
N GLN A 45 -16.27 -8.69 4.61
CA GLN A 45 -16.47 -7.37 3.99
C GLN A 45 -15.56 -6.29 4.59
N PHE A 46 -14.60 -6.67 5.43
CA PHE A 46 -13.69 -5.69 6.02
C PHE A 46 -12.85 -5.01 4.95
N PRO A 47 -12.62 -3.69 5.04
CA PRO A 47 -11.70 -2.99 4.17
C PRO A 47 -10.25 -3.37 4.47
N PHE A 48 -9.39 -3.06 3.50
CA PHE A 48 -7.94 -3.15 3.60
C PHE A 48 -7.34 -1.97 2.83
N PHE A 49 -6.07 -1.67 3.11
CA PHE A 49 -5.35 -0.59 2.43
C PHE A 49 -4.45 -1.13 1.33
N THR A 50 -4.34 -0.35 0.26
CA THR A 50 -3.35 -0.50 -0.81
C THR A 50 -2.77 0.86 -1.14
N THR A 51 -1.62 0.86 -1.82
CA THR A 51 -1.02 2.06 -2.40
C THR A 51 -1.09 1.98 -3.93
N ASN A 52 -0.80 3.07 -4.61
CA ASN A 52 -0.62 3.07 -6.06
C ASN A 52 0.51 2.13 -6.55
N LEU A 53 1.44 1.76 -5.66
CA LEU A 53 2.52 0.81 -5.96
C LEU A 53 2.18 -0.64 -5.63
N THR A 54 1.30 -0.88 -4.66
CA THR A 54 0.90 -2.23 -4.22
C THR A 54 -0.47 -2.54 -4.81
N SER A 55 -0.48 -3.19 -5.97
CA SER A 55 -1.73 -3.42 -6.71
C SER A 55 -2.67 -4.37 -5.96
N SER A 56 -3.93 -3.98 -5.85
CA SER A 56 -5.04 -4.83 -5.42
C SER A 56 -5.51 -5.78 -6.52
N LYS A 57 -4.93 -5.73 -7.73
CA LYS A 57 -5.50 -6.36 -8.94
C LYS A 57 -5.66 -7.87 -8.82
N GLU A 58 -4.66 -8.57 -8.27
CA GLU A 58 -4.76 -10.02 -8.03
C GLU A 58 -5.88 -10.37 -7.03
N LEU A 59 -6.15 -9.49 -6.06
CA LEU A 59 -7.26 -9.65 -5.11
C LEU A 59 -8.62 -9.31 -5.73
N GLN A 60 -8.67 -8.34 -6.66
CA GLN A 60 -9.88 -7.95 -7.38
C GLN A 60 -10.33 -9.00 -8.40
N GLU A 61 -9.41 -9.78 -8.95
CA GLU A 61 -9.71 -10.87 -9.88
C GLU A 61 -10.38 -12.08 -9.20
N ASN A 62 -10.46 -12.09 -7.86
CA ASN A 62 -11.17 -13.12 -7.12
C ASN A 62 -12.71 -12.99 -7.30
N PRO A 63 -13.43 -14.04 -7.73
CA PRO A 63 -14.88 -14.01 -7.96
C PRO A 63 -15.73 -13.58 -6.74
N GLY A 64 -15.18 -13.68 -5.52
CA GLY A 64 -15.81 -13.24 -4.28
C GLY A 64 -15.56 -11.77 -3.90
N PHE A 65 -14.74 -11.05 -4.66
CA PHE A 65 -14.34 -9.69 -4.32
C PHE A 65 -15.47 -8.70 -4.58
N ARG A 66 -16.05 -8.14 -3.51
CA ARG A 66 -17.21 -7.22 -3.57
C ARG A 66 -16.90 -5.80 -3.09
N ARG A 67 -15.62 -5.42 -3.05
CA ARG A 67 -15.18 -4.11 -2.54
C ARG A 67 -14.97 -3.14 -3.69
N LYS A 68 -15.26 -1.86 -3.44
CA LYS A 68 -14.95 -0.76 -4.34
C LYS A 68 -13.76 0.00 -3.78
N GLU A 69 -12.83 0.38 -4.66
CA GLU A 69 -11.71 1.22 -4.27
C GLU A 69 -12.19 2.61 -3.83
N PHE A 70 -11.58 3.10 -2.76
CA PHE A 70 -11.79 4.43 -2.21
C PHE A 70 -10.44 5.12 -2.06
N PHE A 71 -10.22 6.18 -2.84
CA PHE A 71 -8.96 6.92 -2.83
C PHE A 71 -8.88 7.86 -1.62
N ILE A 72 -7.83 7.71 -0.82
CA ILE A 72 -7.48 8.60 0.29
C ILE A 72 -6.53 9.67 -0.27
N LYS A 73 -6.89 10.95 -0.10
CA LYS A 73 -6.14 12.10 -0.64
C LYS A 73 -5.47 12.96 0.43
N ASP A 74 -5.63 12.59 1.70
CA ASP A 74 -4.99 13.25 2.83
C ASP A 74 -3.47 13.21 2.67
N GLU A 75 -2.80 14.34 2.92
CA GLU A 75 -1.34 14.43 2.80
C GLU A 75 -0.61 13.43 3.72
N SER A 76 -1.19 13.14 4.89
CA SER A 76 -0.67 12.14 5.83
C SER A 76 -0.71 10.71 5.29
N ALA A 77 -1.52 10.45 4.26
CA ALA A 77 -1.62 9.18 3.56
C ALA A 77 -0.76 9.13 2.28
N MET A 78 0.08 10.15 2.05
CA MET A 78 1.04 10.21 0.95
C MET A 78 2.46 10.09 1.48
N ILE A 79 3.34 9.51 0.68
CA ILE A 79 4.77 9.47 0.99
C ILE A 79 5.62 9.69 -0.26
N ASP A 80 6.70 10.43 -0.09
CA ASP A 80 7.73 10.62 -1.08
C ASP A 80 8.66 9.40 -1.17
N TYR A 81 8.93 8.97 -2.41
CA TYR A 81 9.94 7.96 -2.68
C TYR A 81 11.19 8.61 -3.25
N TYR A 82 12.35 8.21 -2.71
CA TYR A 82 13.65 8.75 -3.11
C TYR A 82 14.54 7.63 -3.62
N ILE A 83 15.31 7.92 -4.68
CA ILE A 83 16.38 7.05 -5.16
C ILE A 83 17.70 7.62 -4.64
N ASN A 84 18.36 6.87 -3.76
CA ASN A 84 19.66 7.24 -3.21
C ASN A 84 20.78 6.44 -3.87
N TYR A 85 21.83 7.12 -4.33
CA TYR A 85 23.01 6.53 -4.95
C TYR A 85 24.24 7.41 -4.71
N ARG A 86 25.44 6.83 -4.79
CA ARG A 86 26.68 7.60 -4.65
C ARG A 86 26.89 8.47 -5.89
N LYS A 87 27.43 9.68 -5.70
CA LYS A 87 27.55 10.68 -6.78
C LYS A 87 28.41 10.17 -7.94
N GLU A 88 29.45 9.39 -7.62
CA GLU A 88 30.35 8.75 -8.57
C GLU A 88 29.64 7.72 -9.48
N ASP A 89 28.65 6.99 -8.97
CA ASP A 89 27.92 5.95 -9.70
C ASP A 89 26.84 6.52 -10.64
N LYS A 90 26.60 7.85 -10.60
CA LYS A 90 25.52 8.50 -11.37
C LYS A 90 25.57 8.15 -12.85
N ARG A 91 26.78 8.16 -13.45
CA ARG A 91 26.93 7.92 -14.89
C ARG A 91 26.47 6.52 -15.28
N GLU A 92 26.81 5.52 -14.48
CA GLU A 92 26.45 4.12 -14.71
C GLU A 92 24.95 3.88 -14.44
N LEU A 93 24.41 4.54 -13.41
CA LEU A 93 23.00 4.39 -13.01
C LEU A 93 22.03 5.22 -13.84
N ASN A 94 22.50 6.15 -14.68
CA ASN A 94 21.64 7.05 -15.47
C ASN A 94 20.56 6.30 -16.27
N SER A 95 20.92 5.16 -16.89
CA SER A 95 19.94 4.37 -17.65
C SER A 95 18.82 3.83 -16.76
N ILE A 96 19.17 3.31 -15.58
CA ILE A 96 18.21 2.77 -14.60
C ILE A 96 17.35 3.90 -14.04
N ILE A 97 17.96 5.02 -13.64
CA ILE A 97 17.25 6.20 -13.12
C ILE A 97 16.23 6.70 -14.14
N SER A 98 16.59 6.81 -15.41
CA SER A 98 15.67 7.23 -16.47
C SER A 98 14.50 6.26 -16.65
N LYS A 99 14.76 4.94 -16.62
CA LYS A 99 13.70 3.92 -16.68
C LYS A 99 12.76 4.01 -15.47
N ILE A 100 13.31 4.17 -14.26
CA ILE A 100 12.49 4.32 -13.05
C ILE A 100 11.61 5.56 -13.16
N LYS A 101 12.16 6.71 -13.58
CA LYS A 101 11.38 7.94 -13.79
C LYS A 101 10.23 7.75 -14.78
N GLN A 102 10.50 7.12 -15.92
CA GLN A 102 9.47 6.84 -16.93
C GLN A 102 8.36 5.93 -16.38
N ILE A 103 8.72 4.92 -15.59
CA ILE A 103 7.73 4.05 -14.93
C ILE A 103 6.96 4.83 -13.88
N TRP A 104 7.64 5.68 -13.10
CA TRP A 104 7.04 6.46 -12.02
C TRP A 104 5.94 7.42 -12.52
N GLU A 105 6.16 8.06 -13.66
CA GLU A 105 5.17 8.93 -14.33
C GLU A 105 3.85 8.20 -14.67
N LYS A 106 3.86 6.86 -14.77
CA LYS A 106 2.64 6.07 -15.00
C LYS A 106 1.80 5.88 -13.73
N TYR A 107 2.41 5.99 -12.54
CA TYR A 107 1.77 5.73 -11.24
C TYR A 107 1.40 6.99 -10.46
N MET A 108 1.72 8.19 -11.00
CA MET A 108 1.27 9.51 -10.54
C MET A 108 0.06 9.96 -11.34
#